data_AF-A0A5N7WPH5-F1
#
_entry.id   AF-A0A5N7WPH5-F1
#
_cell.length_a   1.000
_cell.length_b   1.000
_cell.length_c   1.000
_cell.angle_alpha   90.00
_cell.angle_beta   90.00
_cell.angle_gamma   90.00
#
_symmetry.space_group_name_H-M   'P 1'
#
loop_
_entity.id
_entity.type
_entity.pdbx_description
1 polymer ?
#
loop_
_entity_poly.entity_id
_entity_poly.type
_entity_poly.pdbx_seq_one_letter_code
_entity_poly.pdbx_strand_id
1 'polypeptide(L)'
;MNALNTVEYMHNLGVQAKAASALMARASAATKNKALKALARLLRENVEPLQIDNARDLERAVANGLSAPMVDRLRLTPKVLETCAQGCEQLAAMPDVIGEISGLRQMPSGIRVGQMRVPLGVFGMIYESRPNVTIEAASLSIKSGNACILRGGSEAIDSNKALARLVAQALAEAGLPEDGVKLVETTDRDAVGQLIAMPDYVDVIIPRGGKGLIERISREA
;
A
#
# COMPACT_ATOMS: atom_id res chain seq x y z
N MET A 1 -2.25 19.86 -13.92
CA MET A 1 -2.40 18.58 -14.66
C MET A 1 -3.81 18.60 -15.23
N ASN A 2 -4.00 18.42 -16.54
CA ASN A 2 -5.34 18.37 -17.15
C ASN A 2 -5.96 16.98 -16.97
N ALA A 3 -7.29 16.86 -16.96
CA ALA A 3 -8.02 15.59 -16.71
C ALA A 3 -7.57 14.42 -17.62
N LEU A 4 -7.26 14.69 -18.89
CA LEU A 4 -6.70 13.69 -19.83
C LEU A 4 -5.39 13.06 -19.32
N ASN A 5 -4.54 13.85 -18.65
CA ASN A 5 -3.28 13.38 -18.07
C ASN A 5 -3.53 12.52 -16.82
N THR A 6 -4.54 12.85 -16.01
CA THR A 6 -4.91 12.06 -14.83
C THR A 6 -5.42 10.65 -15.23
N VAL A 7 -6.24 10.55 -16.28
CA VAL A 7 -6.76 9.26 -16.77
C VAL A 7 -5.61 8.37 -17.29
N GLU A 8 -4.76 8.89 -18.17
CA GLU A 8 -3.61 8.14 -18.71
C GLU A 8 -2.64 7.71 -17.60
N TYR A 9 -2.36 8.60 -16.65
CA TYR A 9 -1.52 8.30 -15.49
C TYR A 9 -2.10 7.15 -14.65
N MET A 10 -3.39 7.20 -14.33
CA MET A 10 -4.05 6.17 -13.52
C MET A 10 -4.13 4.83 -14.27
N HIS A 11 -4.38 4.86 -15.59
CA HIS A 11 -4.34 3.66 -16.43
C HIS A 11 -2.95 3.00 -16.41
N ASN A 12 -1.89 3.79 -16.58
CA ASN A 12 -0.51 3.28 -16.54
C ASN A 12 -0.16 2.68 -15.17
N LEU A 13 -0.61 3.30 -14.08
CA LEU A 13 -0.49 2.71 -12.73
C LEU A 13 -1.21 1.37 -12.63
N GLY A 14 -2.42 1.24 -13.16
CA GLY A 14 -3.19 0.00 -13.18
C GLY A 14 -2.47 -1.12 -13.93
N VAL A 15 -1.95 -0.84 -15.13
CA VAL A 15 -1.18 -1.79 -15.94
C VAL A 15 0.07 -2.27 -15.20
N GLN A 16 0.84 -1.34 -14.62
CA GLN A 16 2.04 -1.65 -13.84
C GLN A 16 1.72 -2.53 -12.62
N ALA A 17 0.70 -2.16 -11.84
CA ALA A 17 0.29 -2.92 -10.67
C ALA A 17 -0.20 -4.32 -11.04
N LYS A 18 -0.97 -4.47 -12.13
CA LYS A 18 -1.46 -5.78 -12.58
C LYS A 18 -0.30 -6.68 -13.01
N ALA A 19 0.67 -6.15 -13.76
CA ALA A 19 1.88 -6.88 -14.14
C ALA A 19 2.71 -7.30 -12.92
N ALA A 20 2.88 -6.38 -11.95
CA ALA A 20 3.59 -6.66 -10.72
C ALA A 20 2.88 -7.69 -9.84
N SER A 21 1.54 -7.72 -9.80
CA SER A 21 0.78 -8.66 -8.96
C SER A 21 1.09 -10.12 -9.29
N ALA A 22 1.26 -10.46 -10.57
CA ALA A 22 1.64 -11.81 -11.00
C ALA A 22 3.04 -12.21 -10.51
N LEU A 23 3.97 -11.26 -10.41
CA LEU A 23 5.32 -11.48 -9.89
C LEU A 23 5.31 -11.58 -8.35
N MET A 24 4.55 -10.70 -7.69
CA MET A 24 4.35 -10.72 -6.23
C MET A 24 3.71 -12.03 -5.76
N ALA A 25 2.73 -12.56 -6.49
CA ALA A 25 2.04 -13.80 -6.16
C ALA A 25 2.95 -15.05 -6.24
N ARG A 26 3.99 -15.01 -7.09
CA ARG A 26 4.99 -16.10 -7.22
C ARG A 26 6.14 -15.98 -6.23
N ALA A 27 6.25 -14.87 -5.52
CA ALA A 27 7.36 -14.64 -4.61
C ALA A 27 7.35 -15.62 -3.43
N SER A 28 8.51 -16.20 -3.13
CA SER A 28 8.66 -17.07 -1.97
C SER A 28 8.41 -16.31 -0.66
N ALA A 29 8.00 -17.04 0.39
CA ALA A 29 7.89 -16.48 1.74
C ALA A 29 9.19 -15.79 2.19
N ALA A 30 10.35 -16.38 1.86
CA ALA A 30 11.67 -15.83 2.19
C ALA A 30 11.91 -14.47 1.50
N THR A 31 11.55 -14.35 0.22
CA THR A 31 11.67 -13.10 -0.54
C THR A 31 10.78 -12.00 0.04
N LYS A 32 9.50 -12.32 0.32
CA LYS A 32 8.54 -11.39 0.95
C LYS A 32 9.03 -10.93 2.33
N ASN A 33 9.53 -11.87 3.15
CA ASN A 33 10.08 -11.55 4.47
C ASN A 33 11.37 -10.73 4.39
N LYS A 34 12.21 -10.94 3.37
CA LYS A 34 13.41 -10.11 3.12
C LYS A 34 13.02 -8.66 2.85
N ALA A 35 12.00 -8.43 2.00
CA ALA A 35 11.51 -7.08 1.71
C ALA A 35 10.97 -6.38 2.96
N LEU A 36 10.19 -7.09 3.80
CA LEU A 36 9.65 -6.52 5.05
C LEU A 36 10.76 -6.12 6.03
N LYS A 37 11.80 -6.95 6.19
CA LYS A 37 12.95 -6.63 7.05
C LYS A 37 13.79 -5.49 6.48
N ALA A 38 13.96 -5.43 5.16
CA ALA A 38 14.62 -4.33 4.48
C ALA A 38 13.86 -3.02 4.71
N LEU A 39 12.53 -3.04 4.57
CA LEU A 39 11.69 -1.87 4.84
C LEU A 39 11.81 -1.38 6.29
N ALA A 40 11.78 -2.29 7.26
CA ALA A 40 11.99 -1.95 8.68
C ALA A 40 13.34 -1.27 8.92
N ARG A 41 14.41 -1.79 8.32
CA ARG A 41 15.76 -1.20 8.37
C ARG A 41 15.78 0.19 7.74
N LEU A 42 15.24 0.33 6.52
CA LEU A 42 15.23 1.61 5.79
C LEU A 42 14.46 2.70 6.54
N LEU A 43 13.35 2.36 7.20
CA LEU A 43 12.58 3.32 8.01
C LEU A 43 13.42 3.86 9.18
N ARG A 44 14.23 3.02 9.81
CA ARG A 44 15.13 3.42 10.92
C ARG A 44 16.32 4.24 10.45
N GLU A 45 16.89 3.89 9.29
CA GLU A 45 18.03 4.61 8.70
C GLU A 45 17.62 5.99 8.15
N ASN A 46 16.35 6.19 7.79
CA ASN A 46 15.87 7.41 7.13
C ASN A 46 14.94 8.27 8.01
N VAL A 47 15.03 8.16 9.34
CA VAL A 47 14.21 8.96 10.27
C VAL A 47 14.36 10.46 10.01
N GLU A 48 15.59 10.98 9.94
CA GLU A 48 15.85 12.41 9.73
C GLU A 48 15.31 12.91 8.37
N PRO A 49 15.64 12.26 7.22
CA PRO A 49 15.04 12.61 5.93
C PRO A 49 13.50 12.61 5.94
N LEU A 50 12.88 11.61 6.55
CA LEU A 50 11.41 11.50 6.64
C LEU A 50 10.80 12.63 7.48
N GLN A 51 11.48 13.07 8.54
CA GLN A 51 11.03 14.19 9.35
C GLN A 51 11.08 15.53 8.60
N ILE A 52 12.05 15.72 7.70
CA ILE A 52 12.12 16.93 6.86
C ILE A 52 10.91 17.00 5.92
N ASP A 53 10.57 15.90 5.25
CA ASP A 53 9.40 15.85 4.37
C ASP A 53 8.10 15.97 5.18
N ASN A 54 8.02 15.37 6.38
CA ASN A 54 6.86 15.50 7.25
C ASN A 54 6.66 16.93 7.79
N ALA A 55 7.74 17.66 8.08
CA ALA A 55 7.65 19.05 8.52
C ALA A 55 6.98 19.94 7.46
N ARG A 56 7.30 19.74 6.18
CA ARG A 56 6.67 20.46 5.06
C ARG A 56 5.17 20.22 4.96
N ASP A 57 4.75 18.97 5.16
CA ASP A 57 3.33 18.59 5.20
C ASP A 57 2.62 19.22 6.40
N LEU A 58 3.24 19.21 7.59
CA LEU A 58 2.68 19.81 8.81
C LEU A 58 2.53 21.32 8.69
N GLU A 59 3.54 22.02 8.17
CA GLU A 59 3.48 23.47 7.92
C GLU A 59 2.33 23.82 6.97
N ARG A 60 2.22 23.07 5.85
CA ARG A 60 1.14 23.24 4.88
C ARG A 60 -0.24 22.96 5.49
N ALA A 61 -0.36 21.91 6.29
CA ALA A 61 -1.61 21.55 6.96
C ALA A 61 -2.07 22.64 7.95
N VAL A 62 -1.14 23.19 8.74
CA VAL A 62 -1.44 24.29 9.67
C VAL A 62 -1.82 25.56 8.90
N ALA A 63 -1.06 25.92 7.86
CA ALA A 63 -1.35 27.09 7.02
C ALA A 63 -2.73 27.00 6.34
N ASN A 64 -3.17 25.79 5.99
CA ASN A 64 -4.49 25.53 5.40
C ASN A 64 -5.62 25.40 6.44
N GLY A 65 -5.36 25.67 7.72
CA GLY A 65 -6.37 25.68 8.78
C GLY A 65 -6.84 24.30 9.22
N LEU A 66 -6.03 23.25 9.00
CA LEU A 66 -6.37 21.90 9.44
C LEU A 66 -6.42 21.83 10.98
N SER A 67 -7.45 21.18 11.52
CA SER A 67 -7.64 21.11 12.99
C SER A 67 -6.46 20.42 13.70
N ALA A 68 -6.16 20.82 14.94
CA ALA A 68 -5.05 20.25 15.71
C ALA A 68 -5.08 18.71 15.79
N PRO A 69 -6.23 18.03 16.01
CA PRO A 69 -6.29 16.56 15.99
C PRO A 69 -5.96 15.93 14.62
N MET A 70 -6.22 16.63 13.52
CA MET A 70 -5.86 16.16 12.18
C MET A 70 -4.38 16.38 11.88
N VAL A 71 -3.80 17.51 12.33
CA VAL A 71 -2.36 17.75 12.26
C VAL A 71 -1.59 16.70 13.08
N ASP A 72 -2.10 16.32 14.25
CA ASP A 72 -1.48 15.27 15.06
C ASP A 72 -1.41 13.92 14.33
N ARG A 73 -2.47 13.56 13.60
CA ARG A 73 -2.51 12.35 12.76
C ARG A 73 -1.49 12.35 11.61
N LEU A 74 -1.04 13.51 11.17
CA LEU A 74 -0.02 13.66 10.14
C LEU A 74 1.41 13.44 10.66
N ARG A 75 1.65 13.56 11.97
CA ARG A 75 3.01 13.56 12.53
C ARG A 75 3.70 12.20 12.40
N LEU A 76 4.84 12.19 11.72
CA LEU A 76 5.77 11.06 11.68
C LEU A 76 6.89 11.28 12.70
N THR A 77 6.58 11.01 13.97
CA THR A 77 7.60 11.02 15.02
C THR A 77 8.53 9.80 14.91
N PRO A 78 9.74 9.83 15.50
CA PRO A 78 10.62 8.66 15.52
C PRO A 78 9.94 7.43 16.12
N LYS A 79 9.07 7.63 17.12
CA LYS A 79 8.26 6.56 17.72
C LYS A 79 7.27 5.95 16.73
N VAL A 80 6.63 6.76 15.88
CA VAL A 80 5.70 6.27 14.85
C VAL A 80 6.45 5.45 13.81
N LEU A 81 7.61 5.94 13.35
CA LEU A 81 8.45 5.21 12.40
C LEU A 81 8.97 3.89 12.97
N GLU A 82 9.40 3.88 14.24
CA GLU A 82 9.80 2.65 14.93
C GLU A 82 8.64 1.66 15.05
N THR A 83 7.42 2.15 15.36
CA THR A 83 6.23 1.30 15.41
C THR A 83 5.94 0.67 14.03
N CYS A 84 6.09 1.43 12.95
CA CYS A 84 5.95 0.90 11.59
C CYS A 84 7.03 -0.14 11.26
N ALA A 85 8.28 0.10 11.66
CA ALA A 85 9.38 -0.85 11.46
C ALA A 85 9.14 -2.16 12.21
N GLN A 86 8.72 -2.09 13.48
CA GLN A 86 8.33 -3.25 14.27
C GLN A 86 7.15 -4.02 13.64
N GLY A 87 6.14 -3.30 13.12
CA GLY A 87 5.03 -3.92 12.41
C GLY A 87 5.48 -4.72 11.18
N CYS A 88 6.46 -4.21 10.42
CA CYS A 88 7.05 -4.93 9.30
C CYS A 88 7.77 -6.21 9.76
N GLU A 89 8.54 -6.14 10.84
CA GLU A 89 9.25 -7.30 11.42
C GLU A 89 8.28 -8.36 11.97
N GLN A 90 7.21 -7.93 12.64
CA GLN A 90 6.15 -8.81 13.12
C GLN A 90 5.48 -9.54 11.95
N LEU A 91 5.12 -8.84 10.87
CA LEU A 91 4.57 -9.46 9.67
C LEU A 91 5.56 -10.44 9.02
N ALA A 92 6.85 -10.11 9.01
CA ALA A 92 7.88 -11.01 8.49
C ALA A 92 8.02 -12.29 9.33
N ALA A 93 7.76 -12.22 10.64
CA ALA A 93 7.81 -13.36 11.55
C ALA A 93 6.54 -14.23 11.52
N MET A 94 5.39 -13.70 11.07
CA MET A 94 4.16 -14.48 10.95
C MET A 94 4.31 -15.63 9.94
N PRO A 95 3.61 -16.77 10.14
CA PRO A 95 3.52 -17.81 9.12
C PRO A 95 3.01 -17.25 7.79
N ASP A 96 3.54 -17.76 6.67
CA ASP A 96 2.96 -17.45 5.37
C ASP A 96 1.69 -18.29 5.18
N VAL A 97 0.63 -17.63 4.74
CA VAL A 97 -0.68 -18.27 4.49
C VAL A 97 -0.92 -18.50 3.00
N ILE A 98 -0.13 -17.84 2.13
CA ILE A 98 -0.30 -17.97 0.68
C ILE A 98 0.24 -19.33 0.23
N GLY A 99 -0.56 -20.05 -0.56
CA GLY A 99 -0.26 -21.41 -1.02
C GLY A 99 -0.74 -22.52 -0.07
N GLU A 100 -1.32 -22.19 1.09
CA GLU A 100 -1.90 -23.17 2.01
C GLU A 100 -3.06 -23.92 1.33
N ILE A 101 -3.06 -25.25 1.41
CA ILE A 101 -4.11 -26.12 0.86
C ILE A 101 -4.97 -26.66 2.02
N SER A 102 -6.27 -26.47 1.94
CA SER A 102 -7.26 -27.01 2.88
C SER A 102 -8.28 -27.92 2.17
N GLY A 103 -8.91 -28.80 2.94
CA GLY A 103 -10.03 -29.62 2.48
C GLY A 103 -9.68 -30.65 1.37
N LEU A 104 -8.43 -31.11 1.30
CA LEU A 104 -7.99 -32.05 0.27
C LEU A 104 -8.70 -33.40 0.43
N ARG A 105 -9.54 -33.77 -0.54
CA ARG A 105 -10.30 -35.03 -0.57
C ARG A 105 -10.11 -35.78 -1.88
N GLN A 106 -10.02 -37.11 -1.80
CA GLN A 106 -10.03 -37.99 -2.96
C GLN A 106 -11.46 -38.29 -3.39
N MET A 107 -11.75 -38.18 -4.69
CA MET A 107 -13.07 -38.42 -5.26
C MET A 107 -13.20 -39.81 -5.87
N PRO A 108 -14.43 -40.34 -6.06
CA PRO A 108 -14.66 -41.64 -6.69
C PRO A 108 -14.02 -41.78 -8.08
N SER A 109 -13.82 -40.68 -8.80
CA SER A 109 -13.13 -40.65 -10.09
C SER A 109 -11.60 -40.77 -10.01
N GLY A 110 -11.00 -40.73 -8.80
CA GLY A 110 -9.55 -40.77 -8.58
C GLY A 110 -8.88 -39.41 -8.49
N ILE A 111 -9.56 -38.30 -8.82
CA ILE A 111 -9.01 -36.94 -8.66
C ILE A 111 -8.95 -36.52 -7.19
N ARG A 112 -8.01 -35.63 -6.86
CA ARG A 112 -7.94 -34.97 -5.55
C ARG A 112 -8.40 -33.51 -5.69
N VAL A 113 -9.34 -33.10 -4.84
CA VAL A 113 -9.92 -31.76 -4.84
C VAL A 113 -9.62 -31.10 -3.49
N GLY A 114 -9.12 -29.87 -3.51
CA GLY A 114 -8.87 -29.06 -2.34
C GLY A 114 -8.96 -27.57 -2.69
N GLN A 115 -8.85 -26.72 -1.67
CA GLN A 115 -8.86 -25.26 -1.83
C GLN A 115 -7.47 -24.74 -1.51
N MET A 116 -6.90 -23.91 -2.39
CA MET A 116 -5.62 -23.25 -2.17
C MET A 116 -5.85 -21.76 -1.90
N ARG A 117 -5.21 -21.22 -0.87
CA ARG A 117 -5.20 -19.77 -0.63
C ARG A 117 -4.26 -19.08 -1.62
N VAL A 118 -4.79 -18.12 -2.37
CA VAL A 118 -4.03 -17.30 -3.32
C VAL A 118 -4.19 -15.82 -2.99
N PRO A 119 -3.27 -14.94 -3.43
CA PRO A 119 -3.47 -13.49 -3.34
C PRO A 119 -4.72 -13.06 -4.12
N LEU A 120 -5.29 -11.92 -3.76
CA LEU A 120 -6.41 -11.31 -4.49
C LEU A 120 -5.97 -10.83 -5.88
N GLY A 121 -4.75 -10.31 -5.97
CA GLY A 121 -4.20 -9.66 -7.16
C GLY A 121 -3.71 -8.27 -6.80
N VAL A 122 -4.50 -7.25 -7.13
CA VAL A 122 -4.23 -5.84 -6.84
C VAL A 122 -5.30 -5.29 -5.92
N PHE A 123 -4.91 -4.62 -4.84
CA PHE A 123 -5.85 -3.82 -4.05
C PHE A 123 -5.51 -2.34 -4.05
N GLY A 124 -6.52 -1.49 -4.11
CA GLY A 124 -6.39 -0.05 -3.89
C GLY A 124 -6.65 0.30 -2.42
N MET A 125 -5.72 0.98 -1.75
CA MET A 125 -5.94 1.51 -0.40
C MET A 125 -6.09 3.02 -0.47
N ILE A 126 -7.27 3.53 -0.09
CA ILE A 126 -7.56 4.97 -0.05
C ILE A 126 -7.65 5.39 1.42
N TYR A 127 -6.76 6.29 1.84
CA TYR A 127 -6.66 6.71 3.24
C TYR A 127 -6.50 8.22 3.41
N GLU A 128 -6.88 8.71 4.58
CA GLU A 128 -6.85 10.14 4.93
C GLU A 128 -5.46 10.60 5.42
N SER A 129 -5.41 11.71 6.15
CA SER A 129 -4.23 12.40 6.70
C SER A 129 -3.45 11.56 7.74
N ARG A 130 -2.94 10.40 7.34
CA ARG A 130 -2.21 9.43 8.16
C ARG A 130 -1.09 8.75 7.35
N PRO A 131 0.10 9.36 7.26
CA PRO A 131 1.17 8.86 6.41
C PRO A 131 1.70 7.47 6.80
N ASN A 132 1.58 7.08 8.07
CA ASN A 132 1.94 5.73 8.54
C ASN A 132 1.18 4.61 7.81
N VAL A 133 -0.02 4.89 7.28
CA VAL A 133 -0.81 3.92 6.51
C VAL A 133 -0.09 3.47 5.25
N THR A 134 0.76 4.32 4.68
CA THR A 134 1.60 3.95 3.52
C THR A 134 2.37 2.67 3.81
N ILE A 135 3.01 2.59 4.99
CA ILE A 135 3.81 1.44 5.40
C ILE A 135 2.94 0.26 5.85
N GLU A 136 1.87 0.53 6.60
CA GLU A 136 0.94 -0.53 7.03
C GLU A 136 0.33 -1.27 5.83
N ALA A 137 -0.14 -0.52 4.82
CA ALA A 137 -0.71 -1.09 3.61
C ALA A 137 0.35 -1.78 2.75
N ALA A 138 1.51 -1.16 2.55
CA ALA A 138 2.62 -1.74 1.80
C ALA A 138 3.09 -3.08 2.40
N SER A 139 3.29 -3.11 3.72
CA SER A 139 3.76 -4.31 4.43
C SER A 139 2.75 -5.46 4.35
N LEU A 140 1.45 -5.18 4.46
CA LEU A 140 0.40 -6.18 4.23
C LEU A 140 0.40 -6.67 2.78
N SER A 141 0.56 -5.77 1.80
CA SER A 141 0.67 -6.13 0.38
C SER A 141 1.82 -7.11 0.14
N ILE A 142 3.00 -6.76 0.66
CA ILE A 142 4.21 -7.59 0.55
C ILE A 142 3.97 -8.95 1.19
N LYS A 143 3.44 -9.00 2.43
CA LYS A 143 3.24 -10.27 3.14
C LYS A 143 2.28 -11.21 2.40
N SER A 144 1.17 -10.64 1.93
CA SER A 144 0.08 -11.37 1.28
C SER A 144 0.31 -11.64 -0.21
N GLY A 145 1.43 -11.20 -0.79
CA GLY A 145 1.75 -11.43 -2.20
C GLY A 145 0.83 -10.68 -3.17
N ASN A 146 0.17 -9.63 -2.71
CA ASN A 146 -0.64 -8.74 -3.55
C ASN A 146 0.23 -7.59 -4.06
N ALA A 147 -0.17 -7.00 -5.19
CA ALA A 147 0.24 -5.64 -5.51
C ALA A 147 -0.74 -4.64 -4.90
N CYS A 148 -0.28 -3.40 -4.69
CA CYS A 148 -1.10 -2.36 -4.09
C CYS A 148 -0.93 -1.00 -4.76
N ILE A 149 -2.06 -0.31 -4.96
CA ILE A 149 -2.10 1.12 -5.32
C ILE A 149 -2.57 1.92 -4.10
N LEU A 150 -1.74 2.83 -3.64
CA LEU A 150 -1.95 3.66 -2.46
C LEU A 150 -2.42 5.05 -2.88
N ARG A 151 -3.51 5.52 -2.29
CA ARG A 151 -3.94 6.92 -2.38
C ARG A 151 -4.09 7.48 -0.96
N GLY A 152 -3.10 8.24 -0.51
CA GLY A 152 -3.15 8.98 0.76
C GLY A 152 -3.70 10.40 0.63
N GLY A 153 -4.04 11.03 1.78
CA GLY A 153 -4.50 12.41 1.85
C GLY A 153 -3.55 13.41 1.19
N SER A 154 -4.10 14.48 0.60
CA SER A 154 -3.32 15.56 -0.03
C SER A 154 -2.41 16.30 0.96
N GLU A 155 -2.77 16.26 2.24
CA GLU A 155 -2.07 16.93 3.34
C GLU A 155 -0.80 16.19 3.76
N ALA A 156 -0.59 14.96 3.29
CA ALA A 156 0.54 14.09 3.64
C ALA A 156 1.40 13.71 2.42
N ILE A 157 1.31 14.48 1.32
CA ILE A 157 1.83 14.04 0.02
C ILE A 157 3.35 13.88 0.02
N ASP A 158 4.09 14.77 0.69
CA ASP A 158 5.56 14.70 0.71
C ASP A 158 6.01 13.50 1.56
N SER A 159 5.38 13.30 2.72
CA SER A 159 5.58 12.14 3.59
C SER A 159 5.26 10.83 2.88
N ASN A 160 4.13 10.75 2.19
CA ASN A 160 3.71 9.54 1.48
C ASN A 160 4.67 9.21 0.35
N LYS A 161 5.13 10.21 -0.42
CA LYS A 161 6.13 10.01 -1.48
C LYS A 161 7.45 9.52 -0.91
N ALA A 162 7.90 10.09 0.20
CA ALA A 162 9.13 9.66 0.86
C ALA A 162 9.05 8.21 1.36
N LEU A 163 7.96 7.84 2.01
CA LEU A 163 7.71 6.47 2.46
C LEU A 163 7.59 5.50 1.28
N ALA A 164 6.89 5.88 0.20
CA ALA A 164 6.74 5.05 -0.99
C ALA A 164 8.08 4.77 -1.68
N ARG A 165 9.01 5.74 -1.70
CA ARG A 165 10.38 5.52 -2.21
C ARG A 165 11.12 4.45 -1.40
N LEU A 166 11.01 4.47 -0.08
CA LEU A 166 11.62 3.44 0.77
C LEU A 166 10.99 2.07 0.57
N VAL A 167 9.68 2.01 0.31
CA VAL A 167 9.00 0.76 -0.06
C VAL A 167 9.53 0.21 -1.37
N ALA A 168 9.63 1.04 -2.42
CA ALA A 168 10.18 0.62 -3.71
C ALA A 168 11.62 0.11 -3.58
N GLN A 169 12.45 0.82 -2.80
CA GLN A 169 13.81 0.38 -2.50
C GLN A 169 13.83 -0.99 -1.78
N ALA A 170 12.97 -1.21 -0.78
CA ALA A 170 12.89 -2.48 -0.08
C ALA A 170 12.45 -3.64 -0.98
N LEU A 171 11.53 -3.39 -1.92
CA LEU A 171 11.11 -4.35 -2.93
C LEU A 171 12.28 -4.72 -3.84
N ALA A 172 12.98 -3.72 -4.38
CA ALA A 172 14.13 -3.91 -5.26
C ALA A 172 15.26 -4.69 -4.57
N GLU A 173 15.64 -4.33 -3.34
CA GLU A 173 16.66 -5.04 -2.55
C GLU A 173 16.32 -6.53 -2.32
N ALA A 174 15.02 -6.85 -2.25
CA ALA A 174 14.55 -8.22 -2.09
C ALA A 174 14.42 -8.99 -3.40
N GLY A 175 14.50 -8.32 -4.57
CA GLY A 175 14.22 -8.91 -5.88
C GLY A 175 12.72 -9.02 -6.20
N LEU A 176 11.89 -8.18 -5.57
CA LEU A 176 10.48 -8.00 -5.91
C LEU A 176 10.32 -6.85 -6.91
N PRO A 177 9.22 -6.83 -7.70
CA PRO A 177 8.94 -5.72 -8.60
C PRO A 177 8.73 -4.42 -7.80
N GLU A 178 9.40 -3.34 -8.19
CA GLU A 178 9.20 -2.01 -7.59
C GLU A 178 7.75 -1.52 -7.73
N ASP A 179 7.08 -1.91 -8.82
CA ASP A 179 5.66 -1.64 -9.06
C ASP A 179 4.71 -2.49 -8.22
N GLY A 180 5.23 -3.36 -7.35
CA GLY A 180 4.42 -4.14 -6.41
C GLY A 180 3.66 -3.26 -5.40
N VAL A 181 4.18 -2.07 -5.09
CA VAL A 181 3.45 -1.08 -4.29
C VAL A 181 3.67 0.31 -4.89
N LYS A 182 2.60 0.96 -5.33
CA LYS A 182 2.66 2.27 -5.97
C LYS A 182 1.83 3.30 -5.25
N LEU A 183 2.33 4.53 -5.18
CA LEU A 183 1.59 5.69 -4.69
C LEU A 183 1.01 6.47 -5.87
N VAL A 184 -0.25 6.86 -5.76
CA VAL A 184 -0.85 7.90 -6.60
C VAL A 184 -0.25 9.24 -6.18
N GLU A 185 0.62 9.79 -7.01
CA GLU A 185 1.43 10.97 -6.69
C GLU A 185 0.73 12.31 -6.94
N THR A 186 -0.38 12.29 -7.67
CA THR A 186 -1.20 13.48 -7.90
C THR A 186 -2.13 13.72 -6.72
N THR A 187 -2.32 14.99 -6.36
CA THR A 187 -3.31 15.42 -5.36
C THR A 187 -4.70 15.63 -5.95
N ASP A 188 -4.84 15.46 -7.26
CA ASP A 188 -6.12 15.56 -7.98
C ASP A 188 -7.16 14.60 -7.39
N ARG A 189 -8.38 15.12 -7.15
CA ARG A 189 -9.47 14.35 -6.57
C ARG A 189 -10.05 13.35 -7.57
N ASP A 190 -9.90 13.60 -8.86
CA ASP A 190 -10.40 12.72 -9.93
C ASP A 190 -9.67 11.38 -9.94
N ALA A 191 -8.42 11.34 -9.47
CA ALA A 191 -7.64 10.11 -9.35
C ALA A 191 -8.32 9.06 -8.44
N VAL A 192 -9.09 9.49 -7.44
CA VAL A 192 -9.89 8.58 -6.60
C VAL A 192 -10.99 7.93 -7.42
N GLY A 193 -11.71 8.71 -8.22
CA GLY A 193 -12.77 8.21 -9.10
C GLY A 193 -12.23 7.23 -10.14
N GLN A 194 -11.05 7.52 -10.72
CA GLN A 194 -10.39 6.59 -11.63
C GLN A 194 -9.97 5.30 -10.92
N LEU A 195 -9.42 5.38 -9.70
CA LEU A 195 -8.93 4.22 -8.95
C LEU A 195 -10.04 3.24 -8.58
N ILE A 196 -11.22 3.74 -8.21
CA ILE A 196 -12.37 2.87 -7.87
C ILE A 196 -13.06 2.31 -9.12
N ALA A 197 -12.93 2.97 -10.27
CA ALA A 197 -13.57 2.60 -11.54
C ALA A 197 -12.64 1.83 -12.51
N MET A 198 -11.64 1.10 -12.02
CA MET A 198 -10.69 0.32 -12.85
C MET A 198 -10.71 -1.20 -12.54
N PRO A 199 -11.85 -1.89 -12.73
CA PRO A 199 -12.01 -3.30 -12.38
C PRO A 199 -11.08 -4.26 -13.16
N ASP A 200 -10.59 -3.83 -14.33
CA ASP A 200 -9.61 -4.61 -15.12
C ASP A 200 -8.25 -4.73 -14.40
N TYR A 201 -7.94 -3.78 -13.51
CA TYR A 201 -6.63 -3.68 -12.85
C TYR A 201 -6.69 -3.83 -11.34
N VAL A 202 -7.77 -3.39 -10.68
CA VAL A 202 -7.91 -3.39 -9.22
C VAL A 202 -9.02 -4.35 -8.79
N ASP A 203 -8.65 -5.37 -8.04
CA ASP A 203 -9.54 -6.46 -7.64
C ASP A 203 -10.35 -6.11 -6.36
N VAL A 204 -9.86 -5.19 -5.52
CA VAL A 204 -10.59 -4.70 -4.33
C VAL A 204 -10.15 -3.29 -3.91
N ILE A 205 -11.09 -2.50 -3.37
CA ILE A 205 -10.82 -1.18 -2.76
C ILE A 205 -11.00 -1.26 -1.24
N ILE A 206 -10.05 -0.68 -0.52
CA ILE A 206 -10.03 -0.61 0.95
C ILE A 206 -10.01 0.87 1.37
N PRO A 207 -11.16 1.42 1.81
CA PRO A 207 -11.21 2.77 2.38
C PRO A 207 -10.79 2.76 3.86
N ARG A 208 -9.84 3.62 4.24
CA ARG A 208 -9.36 3.77 5.62
C ARG A 208 -9.39 5.23 6.06
N GLY A 209 -10.55 5.66 6.54
CA GLY A 209 -10.79 7.05 6.96
C GLY A 209 -12.10 7.23 7.72
N GLY A 210 -12.59 8.47 7.78
CA GLY A 210 -13.86 8.79 8.38
C GLY A 210 -15.06 8.22 7.61
N LYS A 211 -16.23 8.26 8.25
CA LYS A 211 -17.49 7.76 7.69
C LYS A 211 -17.79 8.34 6.30
N GLY A 212 -17.51 9.62 6.09
CA GLY A 212 -17.77 10.28 4.80
C GLY A 212 -16.90 9.74 3.65
N LEU A 213 -15.64 9.38 3.89
CA LEU A 213 -14.80 8.75 2.87
C LEU A 213 -15.34 7.36 2.51
N ILE A 214 -15.69 6.58 3.53
CA ILE A 214 -16.23 5.23 3.36
C ILE A 214 -17.55 5.28 2.57
N GLU A 215 -18.50 6.13 2.98
CA GLU A 215 -19.78 6.30 2.30
C GLU A 215 -19.61 6.77 0.85
N ARG A 216 -18.67 7.66 0.59
CA ARG A 216 -18.37 8.11 -0.78
C ARG A 216 -17.88 6.97 -1.65
N ILE A 217 -16.87 6.24 -1.18
CA ILE A 217 -16.26 5.14 -1.96
C ILE A 217 -17.28 4.04 -2.20
N SER A 218 -18.06 3.66 -1.18
CA SER A 218 -19.10 2.62 -1.32
C SER A 218 -20.23 3.00 -2.28
N ARG A 219 -20.45 4.28 -2.56
CA ARG A 219 -21.47 4.75 -3.52
C ARG A 219 -20.93 4.87 -4.95
N GLU A 220 -19.65 5.16 -5.10
CA GLU A 220 -19.00 5.43 -6.39
C GLU A 220 -18.26 4.20 -6.97
N ALA A 221 -18.05 3.15 -6.18
CA ALA A 221 -17.43 1.88 -6.58
C ALA A 221 -18.43 0.86 -7.15
#